data_AF-A0A8S1MQ17-F1
#
_entry.id   AF-A0A8S1MQ17-F1
#
_cell.length_a   1.000
_cell.length_b   1.000
_cell.length_c   1.000
_cell.angle_alpha   90.00
_cell.angle_beta   90.00
_cell.angle_gamma   90.00
#
_symmetry.space_group_name_H-M   'P 1'
#
loop_
_entity.id
_entity.type
_entity.pdbx_description
1 polymer ?
#
loop_
_entity_poly.entity_id
_entity_poly.type
_entity_poly.pdbx_seq_one_letter_code
_entity_poly.pdbx_strand_id
1 'polypeptide(L)'
;MNFMMCKYHPENQVIFLLWNDSMLQFACEECSENQKKQENKQILKQLSIRKALKEPDYFLGEFNLNKENRQLIKQIENLPIQKLNSLMQTIDTCVKEIQISLSDLINKIKENILNIIQRKEKLRNNLEKISFYAQFTVVFQGLNSQKCLTDDVLNQIEDTIRQLFFEIDKNQNSFNQEVQKQLLLPKIEKINDSKQYQIFIKKLQNFKDSISPFLIQNTQDLIQYQQNYNKDLKFSNIHKQSQIQVSLEGKMAYAAEDVWQVVLCEQPIPQNRKISFYFNILQLHQFYCGICFKNLISKDYRGYVSNIGHGYYLMCRYGNIYSHHDNKINGQQKGFPSYNGDTIEIIVDMIEKTITWTNNRSKQSFKLTIQTIDTLYPCLRIAKSKVQILQC
;
A
#
# COMPACT_ATOMS: atom_id res chain seq x y z
N MET A 1 -5.18 -26.98 -21.97
CA MET A 1 -3.82 -26.85 -22.52
C MET A 1 -3.94 -26.95 -24.03
N ASN A 2 -3.44 -25.97 -24.79
CA ASN A 2 -3.29 -26.15 -26.23
C ASN A 2 -2.14 -27.13 -26.43
N PHE A 3 -2.44 -28.31 -26.97
CA PHE A 3 -1.43 -29.30 -27.26
C PHE A 3 -0.67 -28.87 -28.51
N MET A 4 0.66 -28.90 -28.44
CA MET A 4 1.51 -28.65 -29.61
C MET A 4 1.32 -29.83 -30.57
N MET A 5 0.90 -29.57 -31.80
CA MET A 5 0.73 -30.62 -32.82
C MET A 5 2.06 -30.93 -33.48
N CYS A 6 2.26 -32.19 -33.85
CA CYS A 6 3.50 -32.60 -34.51
C CYS A 6 3.60 -31.97 -35.88
N LYS A 7 4.79 -31.44 -36.20
CA LYS A 7 5.07 -30.79 -37.49
C LYS A 7 4.86 -31.72 -38.69
N TYR A 8 5.14 -33.02 -38.52
CA TYR A 8 5.10 -34.02 -39.58
C TYR A 8 3.80 -34.85 -39.60
N HIS A 9 3.09 -34.88 -38.47
CA HIS A 9 1.80 -35.55 -38.32
C HIS A 9 0.83 -34.60 -37.60
N PRO A 10 0.20 -33.64 -38.31
CA PRO A 10 -0.58 -32.55 -37.71
C PRO A 10 -1.75 -33.02 -36.83
N GLU A 11 -2.27 -34.21 -37.10
CA GLU A 11 -3.29 -34.91 -36.32
C GLU A 11 -2.77 -35.47 -34.98
N ASN A 12 -1.46 -35.63 -34.82
CA ASN A 12 -0.84 -36.23 -33.66
C ASN A 12 -0.25 -35.17 -32.71
N GLN A 13 -0.46 -35.35 -31.40
CA GLN A 13 0.13 -34.49 -30.38
C GLN A 13 1.62 -34.78 -30.23
N VAL A 14 2.41 -33.72 -30.03
CA VAL A 14 3.79 -33.84 -29.58
C VAL A 14 3.78 -34.39 -28.16
N ILE A 15 4.42 -35.55 -27.97
CA ILE A 15 4.53 -36.22 -26.67
C ILE A 15 5.97 -36.53 -26.28
N PHE A 16 6.92 -36.35 -27.20
CA PHE A 16 8.35 -36.57 -26.99
C PHE A 16 9.18 -35.36 -27.38
N LEU A 17 10.27 -35.18 -26.64
CA LEU A 17 11.40 -34.33 -26.99
C LEU A 17 12.57 -35.23 -27.36
N LEU A 18 13.11 -35.08 -28.57
CA LEU A 18 14.24 -35.86 -29.07
C LEU A 18 15.43 -34.93 -29.28
N TRP A 19 16.62 -35.31 -28.82
CA TRP A 19 17.80 -34.44 -28.94
C TRP A 19 19.13 -35.18 -29.04
N ASN A 20 20.11 -34.50 -29.62
CA ASN A 20 21.54 -34.83 -29.57
C ASN A 20 22.35 -33.53 -29.36
N ASP A 21 23.66 -33.61 -29.55
CA ASP A 21 24.56 -32.48 -29.33
C ASP A 21 24.33 -31.29 -30.28
N SER A 22 23.66 -31.51 -31.42
CA SER A 22 23.45 -30.51 -32.48
C SER A 22 22.00 -30.15 -32.76
N MET A 23 21.03 -30.91 -32.23
CA MET A 23 19.64 -30.80 -32.64
C MET A 23 18.68 -31.10 -31.48
N LEU A 24 17.61 -30.32 -31.40
CA LEU A 24 16.48 -30.51 -30.51
C LEU A 24 15.20 -30.50 -31.34
N GLN A 25 14.36 -31.53 -31.21
CA GLN A 25 13.11 -31.64 -31.97
C GLN A 25 11.95 -32.18 -31.13
N PHE A 26 10.76 -31.75 -31.49
CA PHE A 26 9.50 -32.20 -30.91
C PHE A 26 8.89 -33.29 -31.79
N ALA A 27 8.52 -34.43 -31.18
CA ALA A 27 8.03 -35.59 -31.90
C ALA A 27 6.72 -36.14 -31.31
N CYS A 28 5.84 -36.63 -32.18
CA CYS A 28 4.77 -37.54 -31.78
C CYS A 28 5.30 -38.98 -31.65
N GLU A 29 4.42 -39.89 -31.26
CA GLU A 29 4.71 -41.33 -31.13
C GLU A 29 5.25 -41.93 -32.43
N GLU A 30 4.57 -41.66 -33.53
CA GLU A 30 4.93 -42.18 -34.85
C GLU A 30 6.27 -41.63 -35.35
N CYS A 31 6.55 -40.33 -35.13
CA CYS A 31 7.87 -39.76 -35.41
C CYS A 31 8.98 -40.43 -34.58
N SER A 32 8.71 -40.72 -33.30
CA SER A 32 9.68 -41.36 -32.42
C SER A 32 9.97 -42.81 -32.84
N GLU A 33 8.94 -43.57 -33.22
CA GLU A 33 9.11 -44.94 -33.71
C GLU A 33 9.84 -45.00 -35.05
N ASN A 34 9.50 -44.08 -35.97
CA ASN A 34 10.17 -44.00 -37.27
C ASN A 34 11.66 -43.67 -37.11
N GLN A 35 12.04 -42.90 -36.09
CA GLN A 35 13.45 -42.69 -35.77
C GLN A 35 14.13 -43.94 -35.20
N LYS A 36 13.45 -44.72 -34.35
CA LYS A 36 14.00 -45.98 -33.83
C LYS A 36 14.25 -47.01 -34.93
N LYS A 37 13.45 -46.99 -36.00
CA LYS A 37 13.58 -47.90 -37.16
C LYS A 37 14.67 -47.48 -38.15
N GLN A 38 15.16 -46.23 -38.10
CA GLN A 38 16.25 -45.78 -38.95
C GLN A 38 17.59 -46.22 -38.34
N GLU A 39 18.07 -47.42 -38.70
CA GLU A 39 19.26 -48.09 -38.13
C GLU A 39 20.60 -47.34 -38.28
N ASN A 40 20.66 -46.17 -38.94
CA ASN A 40 21.92 -45.54 -39.35
C ASN A 40 22.08 -44.03 -39.09
N LYS A 41 21.28 -43.41 -38.21
CA LYS A 41 21.48 -41.98 -37.86
C LYS A 41 21.48 -41.75 -36.35
N GLN A 42 22.48 -40.97 -35.93
CA GLN A 42 22.72 -40.39 -34.60
C GLN A 42 21.65 -40.73 -33.56
N ILE A 43 22.03 -41.52 -32.55
CA ILE A 43 21.16 -41.89 -31.43
C ILE A 43 20.67 -40.60 -30.75
N LEU A 44 19.42 -40.24 -31.02
CA LEU A 44 18.74 -39.13 -30.36
C LEU A 44 18.24 -39.63 -29.01
N LYS A 45 18.63 -38.94 -27.93
CA LYS A 45 18.05 -39.14 -26.61
C LYS A 45 16.58 -38.75 -26.67
N GLN A 46 15.75 -39.44 -25.90
CA GLN A 46 14.30 -39.29 -25.90
C GLN A 46 13.78 -39.00 -24.50
N LEU A 47 12.90 -38.01 -24.38
CA LEU A 47 12.22 -37.66 -23.14
C LEU A 47 10.71 -37.58 -23.39
N SER A 48 9.94 -38.30 -22.59
CA SER A 48 8.48 -38.14 -22.58
C SER A 48 8.08 -36.84 -21.88
N ILE A 49 7.47 -35.93 -22.62
CA ILE A 49 6.99 -34.64 -22.08
C ILE A 49 5.91 -34.88 -21.04
N ARG A 50 5.01 -35.85 -21.29
CA ARG A 50 3.93 -36.19 -20.34
C ARG A 50 4.48 -36.72 -19.02
N LYS A 51 5.55 -37.53 -19.07
CA LYS A 51 6.18 -38.06 -17.86
C LYS A 51 6.98 -36.98 -17.13
N ALA A 52 7.72 -36.14 -17.85
CA ALA A 52 8.44 -34.99 -17.31
C ALA A 52 7.53 -33.99 -16.57
N LEU A 53 6.32 -33.74 -17.11
CA LEU A 53 5.35 -32.84 -16.47
C LEU A 53 4.70 -33.44 -15.21
N LYS A 54 4.63 -34.77 -15.10
CA LYS A 54 4.07 -35.46 -13.93
C LYS A 54 5.12 -35.73 -12.86
N GLU A 55 6.38 -35.95 -13.27
CA GLU A 55 7.50 -36.31 -12.42
C GLU A 55 8.70 -35.41 -12.76
N PRO A 56 8.81 -34.22 -12.14
CA PRO A 56 9.92 -33.30 -12.40
C PRO A 56 11.30 -33.90 -12.14
N ASP A 57 11.39 -34.83 -11.18
CA ASP A 57 12.64 -35.55 -10.88
C ASP A 57 13.06 -36.50 -12.00
N TYR A 58 12.11 -37.07 -12.74
CA TYR A 58 12.38 -37.88 -13.93
C TYR A 58 13.02 -37.02 -15.03
N PHE A 59 12.51 -35.79 -15.24
CA PHE A 59 13.11 -34.82 -16.16
C PHE A 59 14.56 -34.48 -15.78
N LEU A 60 14.81 -34.19 -14.50
CA LEU A 60 16.16 -33.85 -14.01
C LEU A 60 17.13 -35.04 -13.99
N GLY A 61 16.61 -36.27 -13.99
CA GLY A 61 17.37 -37.52 -14.12
C GLY A 61 17.93 -37.72 -15.52
N GLU A 62 17.08 -37.58 -16.55
CA GLU A 62 17.44 -37.83 -17.95
C GLU A 62 18.46 -36.83 -18.52
N PHE A 63 18.51 -35.61 -17.99
CA PHE A 63 19.47 -34.58 -18.43
C PHE A 63 20.87 -34.73 -17.83
N ASN A 64 21.14 -35.77 -17.03
CA ASN A 64 22.47 -36.05 -16.46
C ASN A 64 23.12 -34.80 -15.83
N LEU A 65 22.31 -33.94 -15.20
CA LEU A 65 22.82 -32.77 -14.49
C LEU A 65 23.76 -33.27 -13.40
N ASN A 66 25.06 -32.99 -13.56
CA ASN A 66 26.07 -33.40 -12.60
C ASN A 66 25.68 -32.91 -11.18
N LYS A 67 26.20 -33.58 -10.16
CA LYS A 67 25.88 -33.28 -8.76
C LYS A 67 26.10 -31.80 -8.41
N GLU A 68 27.08 -31.16 -9.05
CA GLU A 68 27.37 -29.72 -8.96
C GLU A 68 26.23 -28.84 -9.51
N ASN A 69 25.70 -29.14 -10.69
CA ASN A 69 24.58 -28.38 -11.28
C ASN A 69 23.30 -28.51 -10.45
N ARG A 70 23.05 -29.68 -9.84
CA ARG A 70 21.94 -29.85 -8.88
C ARG A 70 22.17 -29.04 -7.61
N GLN A 71 23.41 -28.93 -7.13
CA GLN A 71 23.75 -28.07 -6.00
C GLN A 71 23.62 -26.59 -6.35
N LEU A 72 24.03 -26.17 -7.55
CA LEU A 72 23.86 -24.81 -8.05
C LEU A 72 22.39 -24.42 -8.19
N ILE A 73 21.54 -25.31 -8.73
CA ILE A 73 20.07 -25.06 -8.80
C ILE A 73 19.49 -24.91 -7.39
N LYS A 74 19.85 -25.78 -6.44
CA LYS A 74 19.43 -25.64 -5.04
C LYS A 74 19.96 -24.36 -4.38
N GLN A 75 21.15 -23.91 -4.72
CA GLN A 75 21.70 -22.65 -4.23
C GLN A 75 20.96 -21.44 -4.83
N ILE A 76 20.63 -21.49 -6.12
CA ILE A 76 19.85 -20.46 -6.83
C ILE A 76 18.41 -20.39 -6.29
N GLU A 77 17.77 -21.52 -6.00
CA GLU A 77 16.43 -21.57 -5.41
C GLU A 77 16.39 -21.00 -3.99
N ASN A 78 17.47 -21.17 -3.21
CA ASN A 78 17.53 -20.71 -1.82
C ASN A 78 18.09 -19.28 -1.65
N LEU A 79 18.80 -18.75 -2.65
CA LEU A 79 19.38 -17.41 -2.66
C LEU A 79 18.36 -16.28 -2.41
N PRO A 80 17.15 -16.28 -3.04
CA PRO A 80 16.12 -15.28 -2.78
C PRO A 80 15.59 -15.36 -1.34
N ILE A 81 15.40 -16.57 -0.82
CA ILE A 81 14.85 -16.82 0.53
C ILE A 81 15.85 -16.42 1.61
N GLN A 82 17.13 -16.73 1.43
CA GLN A 82 18.18 -16.32 2.37
C GLN A 82 18.37 -14.81 2.40
N LYS A 83 18.36 -14.15 1.23
CA LYS A 83 18.37 -12.68 1.17
C LYS A 83 17.14 -12.08 1.85
N LEU A 84 15.93 -12.61 1.58
CA LEU A 84 14.71 -12.16 2.22
C LEU A 84 14.76 -12.31 3.75
N ASN A 85 15.21 -13.47 4.25
CA ASN A 85 15.32 -13.72 5.69
C ASN A 85 16.35 -12.81 6.36
N SER A 86 17.50 -12.56 5.72
CA SER A 86 18.49 -11.60 6.22
C SER A 86 17.94 -10.17 6.28
N LEU A 87 17.14 -9.78 5.29
CA LEU A 87 16.46 -8.48 5.26
C LEU A 87 15.44 -8.39 6.38
N MET A 88 14.60 -9.42 6.57
CA MET A 88 13.63 -9.48 7.66
C MET A 88 14.31 -9.38 9.03
N GLN A 89 15.42 -10.09 9.25
CA GLN A 89 16.20 -9.98 10.49
C GLN A 89 16.78 -8.59 10.71
N THR A 90 17.23 -7.92 9.64
CA THR A 90 17.77 -6.56 9.70
C THR A 90 16.66 -5.58 10.07
N ILE A 91 15.50 -5.69 9.43
CA ILE A 91 14.31 -4.88 9.72
C ILE A 91 13.87 -5.08 11.17
N ASP A 92 13.74 -6.32 11.64
CA ASP A 92 13.34 -6.63 13.02
C ASP A 92 14.32 -6.04 14.03
N THR A 93 15.62 -6.10 13.75
CA THR A 93 16.65 -5.53 14.64
C THR A 93 16.53 -4.01 14.71
N CYS A 94 16.38 -3.34 13.56
CA CYS A 94 16.20 -1.89 13.53
C CYS A 94 14.89 -1.44 14.18
N VAL A 95 13.79 -2.17 13.99
CA VAL A 95 12.51 -1.88 14.65
C VAL A 95 12.64 -1.96 16.17
N LYS A 96 13.30 -3.01 16.70
CA LYS A 96 13.56 -3.13 18.14
C LYS A 96 14.41 -1.98 18.67
N GLU A 97 15.47 -1.60 17.96
CA GLU A 97 16.31 -0.48 18.37
C GLU A 97 15.57 0.86 18.39
N ILE A 98 14.69 1.09 17.41
CA ILE A 98 13.80 2.26 17.34
C ILE A 98 12.83 2.25 18.52
N GLN A 99 12.21 1.11 18.83
CA GLN A 99 11.29 0.96 19.96
C GLN A 99 11.95 1.26 21.31
N ILE A 100 13.18 0.77 21.51
CA ILE A 100 13.98 1.06 22.71
C ILE A 100 14.24 2.57 22.80
N SER A 101 14.74 3.18 21.73
CA SER A 101 15.04 4.62 21.73
C SER A 101 13.80 5.51 21.90
N LEU A 102 12.64 5.09 21.38
CA LEU A 102 11.37 5.78 21.61
C LEU A 102 10.94 5.69 23.08
N SER A 103 11.09 4.51 23.69
CA SER A 103 10.73 4.28 25.09
C SER A 103 11.58 5.13 26.03
N ASP A 104 12.89 5.23 25.77
CA ASP A 104 13.80 6.08 26.53
C ASP A 104 13.41 7.56 26.46
N LEU A 105 13.04 8.03 25.25
CA LEU A 105 12.58 9.41 25.05
C LEU A 105 11.28 9.70 25.81
N ILE A 106 10.32 8.77 25.77
CA ILE A 106 9.06 8.87 26.52
C ILE A 106 9.33 8.95 28.02
N ASN A 107 10.22 8.11 28.56
CA ASN A 107 10.55 8.11 29.98
C ASN A 107 11.19 9.43 30.40
N LYS A 108 12.10 9.98 29.60
CA LYS A 108 12.72 11.28 29.89
C LYS A 108 11.72 12.44 29.85
N ILE A 109 10.76 12.42 28.92
CA ILE A 109 9.67 13.42 28.90
C ILE A 109 8.81 13.30 30.16
N LYS A 110 8.47 12.08 30.59
CA LYS A 110 7.71 11.86 31.84
C LYS A 110 8.45 12.41 33.06
N GLU A 111 9.75 12.17 33.18
CA GLU A 111 10.56 12.74 34.27
C GLU A 111 10.55 14.27 34.26
N ASN A 112 10.69 14.89 33.09
CA ASN A 112 10.60 16.34 32.95
C ASN A 112 9.24 16.88 33.39
N ILE A 113 8.14 16.21 33.02
CA ILE A 113 6.78 16.60 33.44
C ILE A 113 6.62 16.48 34.96
N LEU A 114 7.08 15.37 35.56
CA LEU A 114 7.03 15.17 37.01
C LEU A 114 7.80 16.26 37.76
N ASN A 115 8.99 16.62 37.29
CA ASN A 115 9.78 17.72 37.85
C ASN A 115 9.06 19.06 37.78
N ILE A 116 8.33 19.34 36.69
CA ILE A 116 7.52 20.57 36.54
C ILE A 116 6.36 20.57 37.53
N ILE A 117 5.64 19.45 37.69
CA ILE A 117 4.52 19.32 38.62
C ILE A 117 4.99 19.56 40.06
N GLN A 118 6.07 18.91 40.49
CA GLN A 118 6.64 19.07 41.83
C GLN A 118 7.06 20.53 42.10
N ARG A 119 7.66 21.20 41.11
CA ARG A 119 8.01 22.62 41.23
C ARG A 119 6.77 23.51 41.38
N LYS A 120 5.71 23.24 40.62
CA LYS A 120 4.43 23.97 40.72
C LYS A 120 3.79 23.80 42.09
N GLU A 121 3.80 22.60 42.66
CA GLU A 121 3.29 22.36 44.02
C GLU A 121 4.10 23.11 45.07
N LYS A 122 5.43 23.11 44.97
CA LYS A 122 6.29 23.87 45.89
C LYS A 122 6.00 25.38 45.81
N LEU A 123 5.82 25.92 44.60
CA LEU A 123 5.45 27.32 44.40
C LEU A 123 4.09 27.64 45.02
N ARG A 124 3.10 26.77 44.83
CA ARG A 124 1.76 26.91 45.43
C ARG A 124 1.84 26.92 46.96
N ASN A 125 2.56 25.99 47.57
CA ASN A 125 2.72 25.93 49.02
C ASN A 125 3.40 27.20 49.57
N ASN A 126 4.37 27.75 48.84
CA ASN A 126 5.01 29.02 49.20
C ASN A 126 4.05 30.21 49.06
N LEU A 127 3.20 30.23 48.01
CA LEU A 127 2.15 31.24 47.84
C LEU A 127 1.10 31.17 48.96
N GLU A 128 0.69 29.96 49.35
CA GLU A 128 -0.27 29.75 50.46
C GLU A 128 0.30 30.25 51.81
N LYS A 129 1.61 30.10 52.04
CA LYS A 129 2.30 30.68 53.21
C LYS A 129 2.35 32.21 53.20
N ILE A 130 2.31 32.84 52.03
CA ILE A 130 2.36 34.30 51.88
C ILE A 130 0.96 34.88 51.90
N SER A 131 -0.05 34.15 51.41
CA SER A 131 -1.45 34.54 51.46
C SER A 131 -2.07 34.42 52.86
N PHE A 132 -1.28 34.48 53.94
CA PHE A 132 -1.74 34.49 55.33
C PHE A 132 -2.46 35.82 55.68
N TYR A 133 -3.55 36.11 54.98
CA TYR A 133 -4.60 37.03 55.40
C TYR A 133 -5.35 36.54 56.67
N ALA A 134 -5.12 35.29 57.09
CA ALA A 134 -5.66 34.71 58.33
C ALA A 134 -5.09 35.35 59.61
N GLN A 135 -3.85 35.85 59.58
CA GLN A 135 -3.23 36.50 60.74
C GLN A 135 -3.82 37.89 61.01
N PHE A 136 -4.19 38.61 59.95
CA PHE A 136 -4.90 39.88 60.07
C PHE A 136 -6.32 39.69 60.63
N THR A 137 -6.97 38.54 60.39
CA THR A 137 -8.34 38.29 60.86
C THR A 137 -8.41 38.22 62.39
N VAL A 138 -7.37 37.68 63.06
CA VAL A 138 -7.27 37.66 64.53
C VAL A 138 -7.08 39.07 65.09
N VAL A 139 -6.27 39.91 64.44
CA VAL A 139 -6.07 41.32 64.82
C VAL A 139 -7.37 42.11 64.68
N PHE A 140 -8.11 41.92 63.58
CA PHE A 140 -9.40 42.59 63.34
C PHE A 140 -10.53 42.06 64.26
N GLN A 141 -10.53 40.77 64.61
CA GLN A 141 -11.48 40.22 65.59
C GLN A 141 -11.19 40.72 67.01
N GLY A 142 -9.92 40.87 67.39
CA GLY A 142 -9.51 41.50 68.64
C GLY A 142 -10.00 42.94 68.76
N LEU A 143 -9.82 43.74 67.70
CA LEU A 143 -10.30 45.13 67.61
C LEU A 143 -11.83 45.26 67.79
N ASN A 144 -12.61 44.37 67.18
CA ASN A 144 -14.07 44.39 67.28
C ASN A 144 -14.62 43.94 68.65
N SER A 145 -13.78 43.33 69.50
CA SER A 145 -14.19 42.78 70.80
C SER A 145 -13.97 43.73 71.98
N GLN A 146 -13.29 44.86 71.80
CA GLN A 146 -12.96 45.80 72.88
C GLN A 146 -13.86 47.06 72.86
N LYS A 147 -14.48 47.37 74.01
CA LYS A 147 -15.45 48.48 74.16
C LYS A 147 -14.82 49.88 74.32
N CYS A 148 -13.53 49.97 74.64
CA CYS A 148 -12.80 51.24 74.74
C CYS A 148 -11.34 50.99 74.35
N LEU A 149 -10.86 51.72 73.34
CA LEU A 149 -9.47 51.68 72.89
C LEU A 149 -8.66 52.67 73.74
N THR A 150 -7.69 52.17 74.51
CA THR A 150 -6.69 53.00 75.21
C THR A 150 -5.43 53.13 74.35
N ASP A 151 -4.64 54.19 74.57
CA ASP A 151 -3.43 54.45 73.78
C ASP A 151 -2.41 53.29 73.84
N ASP A 152 -2.29 52.59 74.97
CA ASP A 152 -1.43 51.42 75.11
C ASP A 152 -1.86 50.24 74.21
N VAL A 153 -3.16 50.05 74.03
CA VAL A 153 -3.71 49.01 73.15
C VAL A 153 -3.45 49.37 71.70
N LEU A 154 -3.60 50.65 71.34
CA LEU A 154 -3.30 51.14 70.00
C LEU A 154 -1.82 50.97 69.67
N ASN A 155 -0.92 51.28 70.61
CA ASN A 155 0.52 51.10 70.44
C ASN A 155 0.91 49.62 70.29
N GLN A 156 0.33 48.71 71.08
CA GLN A 156 0.57 47.27 70.91
C GLN A 156 0.08 46.72 69.57
N ILE A 157 -1.07 47.22 69.09
CA ILE A 157 -1.60 46.85 67.78
C ILE A 157 -0.70 47.39 66.66
N GLU A 158 -0.23 48.63 66.79
CA GLU A 158 0.70 49.22 65.83
C GLU A 158 2.02 48.44 65.77
N ASP A 159 2.57 48.05 66.92
CA ASP A 159 3.78 47.23 66.99
C ASP A 159 3.57 45.84 66.39
N THR A 160 2.41 45.22 66.63
CA THR A 160 2.06 43.91 66.06
C THR A 160 1.91 44.01 64.54
N ILE A 161 1.26 45.07 64.05
CA ILE A 161 1.12 45.35 62.62
C ILE A 161 2.49 45.62 61.99
N ARG A 162 3.36 46.39 62.66
CA ARG A 162 4.74 46.65 62.20
C ARG A 162 5.58 45.37 62.15
N GLN A 163 5.46 44.49 63.14
CA GLN A 163 6.13 43.18 63.12
C GLN A 163 5.62 42.29 61.99
N LEU A 164 4.30 42.23 61.78
CA LEU A 164 3.72 41.50 60.65
C LEU A 164 4.19 42.07 59.31
N PHE A 165 4.23 43.39 59.16
CA PHE A 165 4.77 44.02 57.96
C PHE A 165 6.26 43.71 57.77
N PHE A 166 7.06 43.71 58.84
CA PHE A 166 8.48 43.36 58.79
C PHE A 166 8.69 41.89 58.39
N GLU A 167 7.89 40.97 58.93
CA GLU A 167 7.94 39.56 58.53
C GLU A 167 7.47 39.34 57.09
N ILE A 168 6.43 40.06 56.66
CA ILE A 168 5.95 40.06 55.27
C ILE A 168 7.05 40.55 54.34
N ASP A 169 7.72 41.66 54.66
CA ASP A 169 8.74 42.28 53.81
C ASP A 169 10.04 41.43 53.74
N LYS A 170 10.42 40.81 54.87
CA LYS A 170 11.49 39.81 54.92
C LYS A 170 11.16 38.56 54.09
N ASN A 171 9.92 38.09 54.14
CA ASN A 171 9.44 36.96 53.35
C ASN A 171 9.20 37.33 51.87
N GLN A 172 8.83 38.57 51.55
CA GLN A 172 8.64 39.06 50.19
C GLN A 172 9.96 39.09 49.42
N ASN A 173 11.06 39.48 50.07
CA ASN A 173 12.40 39.43 49.47
C ASN A 173 12.87 38.00 49.23
N SER A 174 12.64 37.09 50.19
CA SER A 174 12.88 35.65 50.02
C SER A 174 12.00 35.04 48.92
N PHE A 175 10.74 35.46 48.82
CA PHE A 175 9.79 35.04 47.80
C PHE A 175 10.19 35.55 46.43
N ASN A 176 10.52 36.83 46.28
CA ASN A 176 10.97 37.40 45.01
C ASN A 176 12.27 36.73 44.53
N GLN A 177 13.18 36.37 45.43
CA GLN A 177 14.37 35.60 45.09
C GLN A 177 14.05 34.14 44.68
N GLU A 178 13.15 33.45 45.39
CA GLU A 178 12.75 32.07 45.05
C GLU A 178 11.89 32.04 43.78
N VAL A 179 11.02 33.02 43.56
CA VAL A 179 10.25 33.23 42.34
C VAL A 179 11.17 33.56 41.18
N GLN A 180 12.21 34.39 41.35
CA GLN A 180 13.22 34.57 40.30
C GLN A 180 14.01 33.30 40.02
N LYS A 181 14.39 32.52 41.05
CA LYS A 181 15.01 31.19 40.87
C LYS A 181 14.11 30.19 40.13
N GLN A 182 12.79 30.30 40.31
CA GLN A 182 11.82 29.38 39.69
C GLN A 182 11.24 29.89 38.34
N LEU A 183 11.21 31.21 38.10
CA LEU A 183 10.91 31.86 36.82
C LEU A 183 12.09 31.83 35.85
N LEU A 184 13.31 31.63 36.35
CA LEU A 184 14.41 31.02 35.60
C LEU A 184 14.01 29.56 35.27
N LEU A 185 12.97 29.41 34.47
CA LEU A 185 12.71 28.20 33.73
C LEU A 185 14.05 27.82 33.10
N PRO A 186 14.62 26.62 33.36
CA PRO A 186 15.57 26.10 32.39
C PRO A 186 14.79 26.16 31.08
N LYS A 187 15.29 26.95 30.11
CA LYS A 187 14.77 26.92 28.74
C LYS A 187 14.58 25.45 28.46
N ILE A 188 13.33 25.01 28.31
CA ILE A 188 13.05 23.62 27.95
C ILE A 188 13.90 23.45 26.70
N GLU A 189 14.99 22.69 26.80
CA GLU A 189 15.83 22.41 25.64
C GLU A 189 14.83 21.92 24.61
N LYS A 190 14.71 22.64 23.50
CA LYS A 190 13.81 22.23 22.41
C LYS A 190 14.13 20.77 22.20
N ILE A 191 13.13 19.89 22.22
CA ILE A 191 13.35 18.43 22.21
C ILE A 191 14.31 18.01 21.08
N ASN A 192 14.31 18.78 19.99
CA ASN A 192 15.22 18.72 18.84
C ASN A 192 16.72 18.81 19.18
N ASP A 193 17.10 19.48 20.26
CA ASP A 193 18.49 19.69 20.69
C ASP A 193 18.95 18.62 21.70
N SER A 194 18.05 17.76 22.16
CA SER A 194 18.41 16.71 23.10
C SER A 194 19.28 15.63 22.44
N LYS A 195 20.37 15.22 23.11
CA LYS A 195 21.26 14.15 22.62
C LYS A 195 20.50 12.86 22.25
N GLN A 196 19.43 12.54 22.96
CA GLN A 196 18.62 11.35 22.69
C GLN A 196 17.77 11.48 21.41
N TYR A 197 17.21 12.67 21.14
CA TYR A 197 16.53 12.93 19.88
C TYR A 197 17.49 12.84 18.69
N GLN A 198 18.71 13.38 18.84
CA GLN A 198 19.76 13.27 17.82
C GLN A 198 20.17 11.81 17.57
N ILE A 199 20.27 10.99 18.62
CA ILE A 199 20.51 9.55 18.49
C ILE A 199 19.35 8.86 17.75
N PHE A 200 18.10 9.20 18.06
CA PHE A 200 16.93 8.65 17.39
C PHE A 200 16.89 9.00 15.89
N ILE A 201 17.09 10.29 15.54
CA ILE A 201 17.14 10.74 14.15
C ILE A 201 18.29 10.06 13.39
N LYS A 202 19.46 9.92 14.01
CA LYS A 202 20.60 9.21 13.40
C LYS A 202 20.28 7.74 13.13
N LYS A 203 19.62 7.04 14.05
CA LYS A 203 19.18 5.65 13.84
C LYS A 203 18.15 5.53 12.72
N LEU A 204 17.18 6.45 12.65
CA LEU A 204 16.20 6.53 11.55
C LEU A 204 16.87 6.76 10.20
N GLN A 205 17.86 7.64 10.16
CA GLN A 205 18.61 7.94 8.94
C GLN A 205 19.44 6.72 8.50
N ASN A 206 20.16 6.08 9.43
CA ASN A 206 20.91 4.85 9.14
C ASN A 206 20.00 3.73 8.63
N PHE A 207 18.79 3.60 9.17
CA PHE A 207 17.80 2.64 8.67
C PHE A 207 17.40 2.96 7.22
N LYS A 208 17.05 4.21 6.93
CA LYS A 208 16.73 4.67 5.58
C LYS A 208 17.86 4.40 4.59
N ASP A 209 19.10 4.66 5.01
CA ASP A 209 20.28 4.49 4.17
C ASP A 209 20.62 3.00 3.97
N SER A 210 20.39 2.15 4.98
CA SER A 210 20.60 0.69 4.87
C SER A 210 19.58 0.00 3.95
N ILE A 211 18.36 0.56 3.83
CA ILE A 211 17.29 0.02 2.98
C ILE A 211 17.31 0.63 1.57
N SER A 212 17.81 1.85 1.39
CA SER A 212 17.80 2.55 0.10
C SER A 212 18.43 1.77 -1.06
N PRO A 213 19.59 1.09 -0.91
CA PRO A 213 20.17 0.27 -1.98
C PRO A 213 19.24 -0.85 -2.47
N PHE A 214 18.47 -1.46 -1.55
CA PHE A 214 17.50 -2.51 -1.87
C PHE A 214 16.24 -1.96 -2.56
N LEU A 215 15.89 -0.70 -2.30
CA LEU A 215 14.81 0.00 -3.00
C LEU A 215 15.25 0.44 -4.41
N ILE A 216 16.48 0.95 -4.54
CA ILE A 216 17.03 1.53 -5.77
C ILE A 216 17.26 0.47 -6.85
N GLN A 217 17.69 -0.74 -6.49
CA GLN A 217 17.96 -1.81 -7.47
C GLN A 217 16.68 -2.35 -8.13
N ASN A 218 15.51 -2.20 -7.50
CA ASN A 218 14.21 -2.47 -8.13
C ASN A 218 13.68 -1.29 -8.96
N THR A 219 14.27 -0.10 -8.86
CA THR A 219 13.67 1.13 -9.42
C THR A 219 13.93 1.26 -10.93
N GLN A 220 15.07 0.81 -11.45
CA GLN A 220 15.38 0.94 -12.89
C GLN A 220 14.52 0.02 -13.78
N ASP A 221 14.29 -1.22 -13.37
CA ASP A 221 13.36 -2.14 -14.05
C ASP A 221 11.90 -1.67 -13.93
N LEU A 222 11.54 -1.07 -12.79
CA LEU A 222 10.23 -0.43 -12.60
C LEU A 222 10.06 0.79 -13.51
N ILE A 223 11.09 1.62 -13.74
CA ILE A 223 11.02 2.82 -14.60
C ILE A 223 10.83 2.46 -16.07
N GLN A 224 11.45 1.38 -16.57
CA GLN A 224 11.23 0.93 -17.94
C GLN A 224 9.81 0.35 -18.13
N TYR A 225 9.30 -0.39 -17.14
CA TYR A 225 7.90 -0.83 -17.08
C TYR A 225 6.92 0.33 -16.84
N GLN A 226 7.41 1.52 -16.43
CA GLN A 226 6.60 2.73 -16.19
C GLN A 226 6.23 3.49 -17.46
N GLN A 227 7.11 3.57 -18.44
CA GLN A 227 6.81 4.28 -19.68
C GLN A 227 6.02 3.45 -20.70
N ASN A 228 6.02 2.12 -20.57
CA ASN A 228 5.45 1.23 -21.57
C ASN A 228 4.08 0.63 -21.22
N TYR A 229 3.54 0.85 -20.01
CA TYR A 229 2.26 0.24 -19.61
C TYR A 229 1.14 0.50 -20.63
N ASN A 230 1.00 1.75 -21.09
CA ASN A 230 -0.02 2.11 -22.08
C ASN A 230 0.28 1.59 -23.49
N LYS A 231 1.57 1.51 -23.86
CA LYS A 231 1.98 0.97 -25.15
C LYS A 231 1.64 -0.51 -25.26
N ASP A 232 1.79 -1.25 -24.16
CA ASP A 232 1.65 -2.69 -24.11
C ASP A 232 0.24 -3.18 -23.74
N LEU A 233 -0.67 -2.29 -23.34
CA LEU A 233 -2.01 -2.69 -22.87
C LEU A 233 -2.79 -3.44 -23.96
N LYS A 234 -3.14 -4.69 -23.70
CA LYS A 234 -3.82 -5.58 -24.66
C LYS A 234 -4.93 -6.35 -23.96
N PHE A 235 -6.07 -6.50 -24.63
CA PHE A 235 -7.09 -7.47 -24.25
C PHE A 235 -6.52 -8.89 -24.32
N SER A 236 -6.82 -9.68 -23.30
CA SER A 236 -6.34 -11.04 -23.18
C SER A 236 -7.14 -12.00 -24.04
N ASN A 237 -6.43 -12.83 -24.81
CA ASN A 237 -7.04 -13.96 -25.50
C ASN A 237 -7.35 -15.15 -24.57
N ILE A 238 -6.77 -15.17 -23.36
CA ILE A 238 -6.93 -16.24 -22.37
C ILE A 238 -7.97 -15.83 -21.32
N HIS A 239 -7.90 -14.59 -20.86
CA HIS A 239 -8.80 -14.03 -19.85
C HIS A 239 -9.97 -13.29 -20.52
N LYS A 240 -10.82 -14.06 -21.20
CA LYS A 240 -12.06 -13.62 -21.82
C LYS A 240 -13.11 -14.72 -21.84
N GLN A 241 -14.39 -14.36 -21.93
CA GLN A 241 -15.45 -15.31 -22.26
C GLN A 241 -15.38 -15.76 -23.72
N SER A 242 -15.90 -16.94 -24.02
CA SER A 242 -15.65 -17.67 -25.28
C SER A 242 -16.08 -16.90 -26.53
N GLN A 243 -17.19 -16.17 -26.48
CA GLN A 243 -17.73 -15.49 -27.66
C GLN A 243 -17.15 -14.07 -27.88
N ILE A 244 -16.28 -13.58 -26.98
CA ILE A 244 -15.53 -12.35 -27.26
C ILE A 244 -14.43 -12.68 -28.26
N GLN A 245 -14.40 -11.93 -29.35
CA GLN A 245 -13.31 -11.95 -30.31
C GLN A 245 -12.34 -10.84 -29.96
N VAL A 246 -11.05 -11.19 -29.83
CA VAL A 246 -9.97 -10.23 -29.63
C VAL A 246 -9.13 -10.20 -30.91
N SER A 247 -8.91 -9.01 -31.46
CA SER A 247 -8.21 -8.80 -32.73
C SER A 247 -7.27 -7.60 -32.65
N LEU A 248 -6.61 -7.28 -33.77
CA LEU A 248 -5.59 -6.22 -33.87
C LEU A 248 -4.52 -6.35 -32.77
N GLU A 249 -3.91 -7.53 -32.67
CA GLU A 249 -2.85 -7.81 -31.68
C GLU A 249 -3.27 -7.54 -30.23
N GLY A 250 -4.54 -7.77 -29.90
CA GLY A 250 -5.08 -7.53 -28.56
C GLY A 250 -5.62 -6.11 -28.36
N LYS A 251 -5.60 -5.24 -29.36
CA LYS A 251 -6.09 -3.85 -29.21
C LYS A 251 -7.58 -3.71 -29.41
N MET A 252 -8.29 -4.74 -29.89
CA MET A 252 -9.71 -4.65 -30.18
C MET A 252 -10.46 -5.83 -29.56
N ALA A 253 -11.61 -5.56 -28.93
CA ALA A 253 -12.54 -6.55 -28.43
C ALA A 253 -13.91 -6.37 -29.09
N TYR A 254 -14.51 -7.48 -29.50
CA TYR A 254 -15.82 -7.51 -30.16
C TYR A 254 -16.68 -8.64 -29.61
N ALA A 255 -17.91 -8.32 -29.22
CA ALA A 255 -18.95 -9.30 -28.90
C ALA A 255 -20.05 -9.16 -29.97
N ALA A 256 -20.32 -10.22 -30.72
CA ALA A 256 -21.30 -10.21 -31.80
C ALA A 256 -22.74 -10.41 -31.29
N GLU A 257 -22.91 -11.23 -30.27
CA GLU A 257 -24.19 -11.62 -29.70
C GLU A 257 -24.68 -10.61 -28.65
N ASP A 258 -25.99 -10.59 -28.44
CA ASP A 258 -26.63 -9.80 -27.37
C ASP A 258 -26.61 -10.56 -26.03
N VAL A 259 -25.42 -11.04 -25.67
CA VAL A 259 -25.16 -11.75 -24.42
C VAL A 259 -24.03 -11.01 -23.71
N TRP A 260 -24.20 -10.71 -22.42
CA TRP A 260 -23.16 -10.06 -21.64
C TRP A 260 -21.90 -10.90 -21.57
N GLN A 261 -20.78 -10.33 -22.00
CA GLN A 261 -19.49 -10.98 -21.99
C GLN A 261 -18.41 -10.11 -21.36
N VAL A 262 -17.41 -10.74 -20.75
CA VAL A 262 -16.30 -10.08 -20.06
C VAL A 262 -14.96 -10.40 -20.70
N VAL A 263 -14.13 -9.39 -20.88
CA VAL A 263 -12.72 -9.49 -21.28
C VAL A 263 -11.87 -8.58 -20.40
N LEU A 264 -10.70 -9.07 -20.01
CA LEU A 264 -9.71 -8.33 -19.25
C LEU A 264 -8.53 -7.97 -20.15
N CYS A 265 -7.80 -6.93 -19.77
CA CYS A 265 -6.46 -6.72 -20.30
C CYS A 265 -5.46 -7.69 -19.64
N GLU A 266 -4.36 -8.00 -20.33
CA GLU A 266 -3.32 -8.91 -19.84
C GLU A 266 -2.52 -8.28 -18.69
N GLN A 267 -2.33 -6.97 -18.74
CA GLN A 267 -1.52 -6.22 -17.80
C GLN A 267 -2.32 -5.84 -16.54
N PRO A 268 -1.83 -6.17 -15.32
CA PRO A 268 -2.45 -5.76 -14.07
C PRO A 268 -2.23 -4.26 -13.79
N ILE A 269 -3.19 -3.66 -13.12
CA ILE A 269 -3.07 -2.30 -12.58
C ILE A 269 -2.02 -2.30 -11.47
N PRO A 270 -1.00 -1.45 -11.58
CA PRO A 270 0.09 -1.46 -10.61
C PRO A 270 -0.30 -0.72 -9.33
N GLN A 271 -0.03 -1.33 -8.18
CA GLN A 271 -0.57 -0.92 -6.87
C GLN A 271 -0.06 0.42 -6.32
N ASN A 272 1.08 0.91 -6.80
CA ASN A 272 1.76 2.08 -6.20
C ASN A 272 1.81 3.28 -7.15
N ARG A 273 0.82 3.43 -8.04
CA ARG A 273 0.79 4.56 -8.98
C ARG A 273 -0.60 4.89 -9.51
N LYS A 274 -0.62 6.03 -10.21
CA LYS A 274 -1.68 6.47 -11.09
C LYS A 274 -1.38 6.04 -12.53
N ILE A 275 -2.37 5.47 -13.20
CA ILE A 275 -2.32 5.10 -14.63
C ILE A 275 -3.53 5.67 -15.36
N SER A 276 -3.41 5.89 -16.67
CA SER A 276 -4.53 6.23 -17.54
C SER A 276 -4.56 5.33 -18.76
N PHE A 277 -5.75 4.93 -19.21
CA PHE A 277 -5.93 4.19 -20.46
C PHE A 277 -7.25 4.58 -21.12
N TYR A 278 -7.37 4.31 -22.42
CA TYR A 278 -8.45 4.84 -23.24
C TYR A 278 -9.18 3.72 -23.99
N PHE A 279 -10.51 3.75 -23.92
CA PHE A 279 -11.37 2.89 -24.72
C PHE A 279 -12.14 3.73 -25.75
N ASN A 280 -11.91 3.45 -27.02
CA ASN A 280 -12.67 4.00 -28.13
C ASN A 280 -13.84 3.07 -28.49
N ILE A 281 -15.06 3.60 -28.47
CA ILE A 281 -16.29 2.85 -28.71
C ILE A 281 -16.60 2.88 -30.20
N LEU A 282 -16.27 1.81 -30.92
CA LEU A 282 -16.49 1.72 -32.37
C LEU A 282 -17.94 1.33 -32.71
N GLN A 283 -18.53 0.47 -31.87
CA GLN A 283 -19.93 0.07 -31.98
C GLN A 283 -20.50 -0.13 -30.58
N LEU A 284 -21.61 0.53 -30.30
CA LEU A 284 -22.27 0.57 -28.99
C LEU A 284 -23.65 -0.08 -29.06
N HIS A 285 -23.83 -1.11 -28.24
CA HIS A 285 -25.14 -1.62 -27.87
C HIS A 285 -25.24 -1.77 -26.35
N GLN A 286 -24.40 -2.63 -25.78
CA GLN A 286 -24.35 -2.92 -24.36
C GLN A 286 -22.89 -2.85 -23.94
N PHE A 287 -22.54 -1.88 -23.08
CA PHE A 287 -21.16 -1.52 -22.79
C PHE A 287 -20.98 -1.06 -21.34
N TYR A 288 -19.98 -1.65 -20.69
CA TYR A 288 -19.49 -1.34 -19.37
C TYR A 288 -17.96 -1.33 -19.44
N CYS A 289 -17.33 -0.35 -18.82
CA CYS A 289 -15.87 -0.24 -18.77
C CYS A 289 -15.38 0.17 -17.39
N GLY A 290 -14.16 -0.27 -17.06
CA GLY A 290 -13.54 0.02 -15.79
C GLY A 290 -12.52 -1.04 -15.43
N ILE A 291 -12.55 -1.50 -14.18
CA ILE A 291 -11.53 -2.39 -13.62
C ILE A 291 -12.17 -3.52 -12.81
N CYS A 292 -11.50 -4.67 -12.71
CA CYS A 292 -12.03 -5.82 -11.99
C CYS A 292 -10.95 -6.76 -11.44
N PHE A 293 -11.36 -7.68 -10.57
CA PHE A 293 -10.51 -8.77 -10.13
C PHE A 293 -10.40 -9.89 -11.17
N LYS A 294 -9.20 -10.47 -11.30
CA LYS A 294 -8.93 -11.53 -12.28
C LYS A 294 -9.77 -12.79 -12.10
N ASN A 295 -10.10 -13.13 -10.84
CA ASN A 295 -10.86 -14.32 -10.47
C ASN A 295 -12.33 -14.31 -10.94
N LEU A 296 -12.81 -13.20 -11.49
CA LEU A 296 -14.20 -13.07 -11.94
C LEU A 296 -14.47 -13.65 -13.32
N ILE A 297 -13.44 -13.87 -14.14
CA ILE A 297 -13.63 -14.60 -15.39
C ILE A 297 -13.60 -16.11 -15.09
N SER A 298 -14.70 -16.60 -14.53
CA SER A 298 -15.10 -17.99 -14.76
C SER A 298 -15.94 -18.02 -16.04
N LYS A 299 -15.83 -19.10 -16.82
CA LYS A 299 -16.51 -19.22 -18.13
C LYS A 299 -18.03 -18.97 -18.04
N ASP A 300 -18.63 -19.21 -16.88
CA ASP A 300 -20.08 -19.19 -16.65
C ASP A 300 -20.59 -17.99 -15.86
N TYR A 301 -19.74 -17.03 -15.48
CA TYR A 301 -20.19 -15.88 -14.71
C TYR A 301 -20.99 -14.90 -15.58
N ARG A 302 -22.32 -14.95 -15.46
CA ARG A 302 -23.27 -13.97 -16.02
C ARG A 302 -23.52 -12.78 -15.08
N GLY A 303 -22.85 -12.76 -13.93
CA GLY A 303 -23.39 -12.27 -12.67
C GLY A 303 -23.91 -10.84 -12.64
N TYR A 304 -24.87 -10.65 -11.74
CA TYR A 304 -25.49 -9.38 -11.43
C TYR A 304 -24.47 -8.46 -10.77
N VAL A 305 -24.30 -7.26 -11.32
CA VAL A 305 -23.43 -6.21 -10.75
C VAL A 305 -24.18 -5.34 -9.72
N SER A 306 -25.42 -5.68 -9.39
CA SER A 306 -26.24 -4.90 -8.46
C SER A 306 -25.79 -5.02 -7.00
N ASN A 307 -25.24 -6.17 -6.59
CA ASN A 307 -24.87 -6.44 -5.20
C ASN A 307 -23.36 -6.22 -4.95
N ILE A 308 -22.99 -5.83 -3.73
CA ILE A 308 -21.57 -5.84 -3.32
C ILE A 308 -20.94 -7.24 -3.47
N GLY A 309 -19.61 -7.29 -3.55
CA GLY A 309 -18.88 -8.54 -3.74
C GLY A 309 -18.73 -8.95 -5.21
N HIS A 310 -19.39 -8.26 -6.15
CA HIS A 310 -19.38 -8.64 -7.58
C HIS A 310 -18.01 -8.52 -8.25
N GLY A 311 -17.11 -7.70 -7.68
CA GLY A 311 -15.68 -7.68 -8.02
C GLY A 311 -15.28 -6.72 -9.14
N TYR A 312 -16.19 -5.82 -9.49
CA TYR A 312 -16.00 -4.85 -10.55
C TYR A 312 -16.04 -3.42 -10.00
N TYR A 313 -15.45 -2.50 -10.74
CA TYR A 313 -15.66 -1.08 -10.63
C TYR A 313 -15.94 -0.59 -12.06
N LEU A 314 -17.21 -0.38 -12.40
CA LEU A 314 -17.64 -0.15 -13.78
C LEU A 314 -18.54 1.07 -13.90
N MET A 315 -18.49 1.67 -15.08
CA MET A 315 -19.50 2.60 -15.59
C MET A 315 -20.12 2.00 -16.85
N CYS A 316 -21.45 2.01 -16.94
CA CYS A 316 -22.17 1.56 -18.13
C CYS A 316 -22.44 2.69 -19.12
N ARG A 317 -22.89 2.34 -20.33
CA ARG A 317 -23.24 3.28 -21.42
C ARG A 317 -24.25 4.37 -21.06
N TYR A 318 -25.06 4.19 -20.03
CA TYR A 318 -26.07 5.16 -19.58
C TYR A 318 -25.57 6.05 -18.43
N GLY A 319 -24.34 5.82 -17.95
CA GLY A 319 -23.75 6.51 -16.80
C GLY A 319 -24.07 5.85 -15.46
N ASN A 320 -24.65 4.66 -15.42
CA ASN A 320 -24.85 3.94 -14.17
C ASN A 320 -23.50 3.40 -13.66
N ILE A 321 -23.26 3.56 -12.36
CA ILE A 321 -22.02 3.19 -11.69
C ILE A 321 -22.21 1.89 -10.90
N TYR A 322 -21.15 1.09 -10.83
CA TYR A 322 -21.10 -0.15 -10.07
C TYR A 322 -19.78 -0.23 -9.30
N SER A 323 -19.87 -0.40 -7.99
CA SER A 323 -18.79 -0.55 -7.03
C SER A 323 -18.86 -1.91 -6.36
N HIS A 324 -17.72 -2.61 -6.33
CA HIS A 324 -17.60 -3.86 -5.62
C HIS A 324 -17.95 -3.76 -4.12
N HIS A 325 -17.73 -2.61 -3.47
CA HIS A 325 -17.88 -2.48 -2.02
C HIS A 325 -19.00 -1.53 -1.57
N ASP A 326 -19.59 -0.74 -2.47
CA ASP A 326 -20.66 0.20 -2.11
C ASP A 326 -21.97 -0.13 -2.82
N ASN A 327 -22.89 -0.79 -2.12
CA ASN A 327 -24.19 -1.14 -2.68
C ASN A 327 -25.03 0.08 -3.04
N LYS A 328 -24.84 1.22 -2.34
CA LYS A 328 -25.69 2.41 -2.51
C LYS A 328 -25.46 3.11 -3.83
N ILE A 329 -24.28 2.92 -4.43
CA ILE A 329 -23.96 3.50 -5.74
C ILE A 329 -24.30 2.58 -6.91
N ASN A 330 -24.48 1.29 -6.66
CA ASN A 330 -24.75 0.30 -7.70
C ASN A 330 -26.05 0.61 -8.45
N GLY A 331 -25.93 0.74 -9.76
CA GLY A 331 -27.06 1.08 -10.64
C GLY A 331 -27.46 2.56 -10.62
N GLN A 332 -26.81 3.40 -9.80
CA GLN A 332 -27.11 4.84 -9.75
C GLN A 332 -26.52 5.57 -10.96
N GLN A 333 -27.33 6.41 -11.61
CA GLN A 333 -26.93 7.20 -12.76
C GLN A 333 -26.15 8.46 -12.32
N LYS A 334 -24.87 8.27 -11.97
CA LYS A 334 -23.98 9.36 -11.52
C LYS A 334 -22.87 9.71 -12.53
N GLY A 335 -22.58 8.81 -13.46
CA GLY A 335 -21.64 9.03 -14.55
C GLY A 335 -22.26 9.81 -15.70
N PHE A 336 -21.86 9.46 -16.92
CA PHE A 336 -22.33 10.11 -18.13
C PHE A 336 -22.70 9.08 -19.22
N PRO A 337 -23.62 9.42 -20.13
CA PRO A 337 -23.91 8.56 -21.26
C PRO A 337 -22.72 8.50 -22.23
N SER A 338 -22.60 7.39 -22.94
CA SER A 338 -21.59 7.19 -23.99
C SER A 338 -22.28 6.84 -25.32
N TYR A 339 -21.65 7.23 -26.44
CA TYR A 339 -22.17 7.02 -27.79
C TYR A 339 -21.11 6.36 -28.71
N ASN A 340 -21.54 5.98 -29.91
CA ASN A 340 -20.62 5.56 -30.97
C ASN A 340 -19.60 6.66 -31.26
N GLY A 341 -18.33 6.27 -31.34
CA GLY A 341 -17.19 7.16 -31.59
C GLY A 341 -16.69 7.91 -30.36
N ASP A 342 -17.31 7.74 -29.19
CA ASP A 342 -16.77 8.32 -27.97
C ASP A 342 -15.50 7.58 -27.51
N THR A 343 -14.56 8.35 -26.97
CA THR A 343 -13.38 7.80 -26.29
C THR A 343 -13.51 8.08 -24.80
N ILE A 344 -13.47 7.02 -24.00
CA ILE A 344 -13.52 7.10 -22.55
C ILE A 344 -12.10 6.94 -22.01
N GLU A 345 -11.58 7.98 -21.38
CA GLU A 345 -10.38 7.93 -20.57
C GLU A 345 -10.73 7.37 -19.19
N ILE A 346 -9.93 6.42 -18.72
CA ILE A 346 -10.06 5.84 -17.39
C ILE A 346 -8.74 6.05 -16.67
N ILE A 347 -8.79 6.81 -15.58
CA ILE A 347 -7.65 7.10 -14.72
C ILE A 347 -7.83 6.31 -13.44
N VAL A 348 -6.85 5.48 -13.10
CA VAL A 348 -6.86 4.68 -11.86
C VAL A 348 -5.68 5.10 -11.01
N ASP A 349 -5.98 5.62 -9.83
CA ASP A 349 -5.00 6.02 -8.84
C ASP A 349 -5.04 5.04 -7.67
N MET A 350 -4.06 4.14 -7.61
CA MET A 350 -3.99 3.15 -6.53
C MET A 350 -3.45 3.73 -5.22
N ILE A 351 -2.81 4.92 -5.26
CA ILE A 351 -2.33 5.63 -4.06
C ILE A 351 -3.52 6.33 -3.38
N GLU A 352 -4.29 7.10 -4.15
CA GLU A 352 -5.52 7.73 -3.66
C GLU A 352 -6.68 6.73 -3.53
N LYS A 353 -6.52 5.53 -4.09
CA LYS A 353 -7.55 4.49 -4.22
C LYS A 353 -8.80 5.00 -4.92
N THR A 354 -8.66 5.48 -6.14
CA THR A 354 -9.76 6.04 -6.93
C THR A 354 -9.71 5.62 -8.40
N ILE A 355 -10.88 5.57 -9.03
CA ILE A 355 -11.04 5.44 -10.47
C ILE A 355 -11.87 6.61 -10.97
N THR A 356 -11.42 7.25 -12.03
CA THR A 356 -12.10 8.35 -12.70
C THR A 356 -12.36 7.98 -14.15
N TRP A 357 -13.58 8.14 -14.60
CA TRP A 357 -13.94 8.06 -16.02
C TRP A 357 -14.12 9.47 -16.57
N THR A 358 -13.63 9.74 -17.78
CA THR A 358 -13.82 10.99 -18.50
C THR A 358 -14.21 10.69 -19.95
N ASN A 359 -15.29 11.29 -20.45
CA ASN A 359 -15.60 11.24 -21.87
C ASN A 359 -14.85 12.35 -22.61
N ASN A 360 -13.97 12.00 -23.53
CA ASN A 360 -13.14 12.99 -24.23
C ASN A 360 -13.95 13.95 -25.12
N ARG A 361 -15.13 13.54 -25.59
CA ARG A 361 -16.02 14.38 -26.40
C ARG A 361 -16.82 15.35 -25.52
N SER A 362 -17.56 14.83 -24.53
CA SER A 362 -18.44 15.67 -23.69
C SER A 362 -17.72 16.39 -22.55
N LYS A 363 -16.48 15.98 -22.25
CA LYS A 363 -15.67 16.44 -21.10
C LYS A 363 -16.30 16.18 -19.72
N GLN A 364 -17.38 15.41 -19.66
CA GLN A 364 -17.96 14.96 -18.39
C GLN A 364 -17.04 13.94 -17.74
N SER A 365 -16.94 14.00 -16.40
CA SER A 365 -16.14 13.09 -15.62
C SER A 365 -16.86 12.63 -14.36
N PHE A 366 -16.51 11.45 -13.87
CA PHE A 366 -17.01 10.91 -12.61
C PHE A 366 -15.90 10.15 -11.89
N LYS A 367 -15.76 10.37 -10.57
CA LYS A 367 -14.74 9.76 -9.70
C LYS A 367 -15.40 8.85 -8.67
N LEU A 368 -14.89 7.63 -8.53
CA LEU A 368 -15.33 6.63 -7.56
C LEU A 368 -14.14 6.20 -6.70
N THR A 369 -14.37 6.00 -5.41
CA THR A 369 -13.38 5.41 -4.49
C THR A 369 -13.28 3.90 -4.70
N ILE A 370 -12.09 3.34 -4.53
CA ILE A 370 -11.78 1.92 -4.60
C ILE A 370 -11.43 1.45 -3.18
N GLN A 371 -11.90 0.27 -2.78
CA GLN A 371 -11.52 -0.35 -1.52
C GLN A 371 -11.11 -1.80 -1.77
N THR A 372 -9.82 -2.01 -2.01
CA THR A 372 -9.23 -3.35 -2.11
C THR A 372 -7.71 -3.26 -2.01
N ILE A 373 -7.07 -4.36 -1.66
CA ILE A 373 -5.63 -4.59 -1.75
C ILE A 373 -5.28 -5.57 -2.89
N ASP A 374 -6.29 -6.17 -3.52
CA ASP A 374 -6.12 -7.18 -4.54
C ASP A 374 -5.69 -6.57 -5.87
N THR A 375 -5.13 -7.43 -6.73
CA THR A 375 -4.73 -7.03 -8.09
C THR A 375 -5.95 -6.79 -8.98
N LEU A 376 -6.04 -5.58 -9.51
CA LEU A 376 -7.08 -5.16 -10.45
C LEU A 376 -6.56 -5.19 -11.88
N TYR A 377 -7.47 -5.34 -12.84
CA TYR A 377 -7.17 -5.35 -14.28
C TYR A 377 -8.14 -4.43 -15.01
N PRO A 378 -7.70 -3.68 -16.04
CA PRO A 378 -8.62 -3.02 -16.95
C PRO A 378 -9.52 -4.05 -17.63
N CYS A 379 -10.82 -3.74 -17.72
CA CYS A 379 -11.79 -4.70 -18.23
C CYS A 379 -12.93 -4.03 -18.99
N LEU A 380 -13.58 -4.85 -19.81
CA LEU A 380 -14.83 -4.55 -20.47
C LEU A 380 -15.86 -5.61 -20.12
N ARG A 381 -17.11 -5.18 -19.96
CA ARG A 381 -18.28 -6.05 -20.03
C ARG A 381 -19.18 -5.55 -21.16
N ILE A 382 -19.32 -6.32 -22.23
CA ILE A 382 -19.93 -5.89 -23.49
C ILE A 382 -20.90 -6.94 -24.05
N ALA A 383 -21.90 -6.49 -24.81
CA ALA A 383 -22.73 -7.32 -25.69
C ALA A 383 -23.05 -6.54 -26.97
N LYS A 384 -23.04 -7.20 -28.13
CA LYS A 384 -23.25 -6.61 -29.47
C LYS A 384 -22.47 -5.30 -29.68
N SER A 385 -21.25 -5.23 -29.17
CA SER A 385 -20.44 -4.00 -29.10
C SER A 385 -18.99 -4.26 -29.48
N LYS A 386 -18.32 -3.23 -29.99
CA LYS A 386 -16.93 -3.26 -30.48
C LYS A 386 -16.16 -2.09 -29.87
N VAL A 387 -15.04 -2.41 -29.22
CA VAL A 387 -14.25 -1.43 -28.47
C VAL A 387 -12.77 -1.62 -28.80
N GLN A 388 -12.04 -0.52 -28.90
CA GLN A 388 -10.60 -0.51 -29.17
C GLN A 388 -9.85 0.21 -28.05
N ILE A 389 -8.70 -0.34 -27.64
CA ILE A 389 -7.72 0.34 -26.79
C ILE A 389 -6.94 1.31 -27.66
N LEU A 390 -6.85 2.57 -27.25
CA LEU A 390 -5.94 3.54 -27.88
C LEU A 390 -4.59 3.52 -27.16
N GLN A 391 -3.50 3.56 -27.92
CA GLN A 391 -2.16 3.78 -27.38
C GLN A 391 -1.96 5.27 -27.12
N CYS A 392 -1.30 5.59 -26.02
CA CYS A 392 -0.81 6.93 -25.71
C CYS A 392 0.72 6.94 -25.66
#